data_AF-A0A8X7ZL94-F1
#
_entry.id   AF-A0A8X7ZL94-F1
#
_cell.length_a   1.000
_cell.length_b   1.000
_cell.length_c   1.000
_cell.angle_alpha   90.00
_cell.angle_beta   90.00
_cell.angle_gamma   90.00
#
_symmetry.space_group_name_H-M   'P 1'
#
loop_
_entity.id
_entity.type
_entity.pdbx_description
1 polymer ?
#
loop_
_entity_poly.entity_id
_entity_poly.type
_entity_poly.pdbx_seq_one_letter_code
_entity_poly.pdbx_strand_id
1 'polypeptide(L)' 'MPVVGVIKAVKNSLNASDDVTALWVTHRLEELEYADGALYMENGKVVKQGDGSSIMNFIEARQSSYINRINS' A
#
# COMPACT_ATOMS: atom_id res chain seq x y z
N MET A 1 19.92 1.02 -2.17
CA MET A 1 18.97 0.82 -3.30
C MET A 1 17.74 0.16 -2.73
N PRO A 2 16.53 0.74 -2.85
CA PRO A 2 15.34 0.15 -2.27
C PRO A 2 15.02 -1.17 -2.97
N VAL A 3 14.33 -2.08 -2.27
CA VAL A 3 14.10 -3.46 -2.70
C VAL A 3 12.99 -3.47 -3.76
N VAL A 4 13.32 -3.16 -5.02
CA VAL A 4 12.36 -3.10 -6.16
C VAL A 4 11.84 -4.48 -6.60
N GLY A 5 12.05 -5.54 -5.81
CA GLY A 5 11.81 -6.93 -6.23
C GLY A 5 10.34 -7.22 -6.56
N VAL A 6 9.43 -6.86 -5.66
CA VAL A 6 7.99 -7.16 -5.79
C VAL A 6 7.36 -6.35 -6.92
N ILE A 7 7.65 -5.06 -6.98
CA ILE A 7 7.10 -4.16 -8.00
C ILE A 7 7.59 -4.54 -9.40
N LYS A 8 8.87 -4.89 -9.53
CA LYS A 8 9.43 -5.37 -10.81
C LYS A 8 8.80 -6.70 -11.22
N ALA A 9 8.57 -7.62 -10.28
CA ALA A 9 7.90 -8.88 -10.57
C ALA A 9 6.46 -8.65 -11.04
N VAL A 10 5.70 -7.81 -10.33
CA VAL A 10 4.31 -7.47 -10.69
C VAL A 10 4.25 -6.79 -12.06
N LYS A 11 5.06 -5.75 -12.30
CA LYS A 11 5.10 -5.07 -13.60
C LYS A 11 5.48 -6.00 -14.75
N ASN A 12 6.43 -6.91 -14.55
CA ASN A 12 6.78 -7.90 -15.57
C ASN A 12 5.62 -8.86 -15.88
N SER A 13 4.80 -9.21 -14.89
CA SER A 13 3.60 -10.04 -15.10
C SER A 13 2.46 -9.31 -15.79
N LEU A 14 2.31 -7.99 -15.54
CA LEU A 14 1.30 -7.15 -16.18
C LEU A 14 1.65 -6.81 -17.64
N ASN A 15 2.94 -6.62 -17.94
CA ASN A 15 3.41 -6.31 -19.30
C ASN A 15 3.21 -7.45 -20.32
N ALA A 16 2.85 -8.66 -19.87
CA ALA A 16 2.59 -9.80 -20.73
C ALA A 16 1.16 -9.78 -21.33
N SER A 17 0.23 -9.05 -20.72
CA SER A 17 -1.17 -8.94 -21.16
C SER A 17 -1.91 -7.85 -20.37
N ASP A 18 -2.56 -6.92 -21.06
CA ASP A 18 -3.30 -5.79 -20.46
C ASP A 18 -4.53 -6.20 -19.61
N ASP A 19 -4.90 -7.48 -19.60
CA ASP A 19 -6.11 -8.01 -18.93
C ASP A 19 -5.87 -8.56 -17.51
N VAL A 20 -4.65 -8.42 -16.95
CA VAL A 20 -4.32 -8.98 -15.63
C VAL A 20 -4.43 -7.90 -14.57
N THR A 21 -5.20 -8.15 -13.51
CA THR A 21 -5.23 -7.30 -12.32
C THR A 21 -4.29 -7.87 -11.25
N ALA A 22 -3.33 -7.07 -10.80
CA ALA A 22 -2.46 -7.44 -9.68
C ALA A 22 -2.99 -6.87 -8.37
N LEU A 23 -3.15 -7.74 -7.38
CA LEU A 23 -3.40 -7.36 -5.99
C LEU A 23 -2.24 -7.85 -5.14
N TRP A 24 -1.61 -6.95 -4.38
CA TRP A 24 -0.63 -7.34 -3.38
C TRP A 24 -1.10 -6.95 -1.97
N VAL A 25 -0.68 -7.71 -0.98
CA VAL A 25 -0.81 -7.37 0.44
C VAL A 25 0.59 -7.14 1.00
N THR A 26 0.86 -5.94 1.52
CA THR A 26 2.18 -5.57 2.04
C THR A 26 2.02 -4.79 3.33
N HIS A 27 3.06 -4.87 4.17
CA HIS A 27 3.26 -3.95 5.29
C HIS A 27 4.20 -2.79 4.93
N ARG A 28 4.79 -2.80 3.71
CA ARG A 28 5.73 -1.78 3.23
C ARG A 28 4.97 -0.69 2.50
N LEU A 29 4.87 0.46 3.15
CA LEU A 29 4.12 1.59 2.62
C LEU A 29 4.80 2.29 1.44
N GLU A 30 6.13 2.21 1.36
CA GLU A 30 6.95 2.74 0.25
C GLU A 30 6.54 2.17 -1.12
N GLU A 31 5.90 1.00 -1.14
CA GLU A 31 5.47 0.34 -2.37
C GLU A 31 4.16 0.95 -2.91
N LEU A 32 3.33 1.60 -2.08
CA LEU A 32 2.04 2.17 -2.50
C LEU A 32 2.16 3.22 -3.61
N GLU A 33 3.30 3.91 -3.73
CA GLU A 33 3.53 4.91 -4.79
C GLU A 33 3.44 4.32 -6.22
N TYR A 34 3.55 3.00 -6.35
CA TYR A 34 3.54 2.33 -7.66
C TYR A 34 2.22 1.63 -7.97
N ALA A 35 1.25 1.68 -7.06
CA ALA A 35 -0.06 1.06 -7.24
C ALA A 35 -1.07 2.09 -7.77
N ASP A 36 -1.93 1.65 -8.69
CA ASP A 36 -3.03 2.50 -9.20
C ASP A 36 -4.08 2.81 -8.12
N GLY A 37 -4.15 1.98 -7.07
CA GLY A 37 -5.01 2.19 -5.92
C GLY A 37 -4.65 1.29 -4.75
N ALA A 38 -5.18 1.61 -3.57
CA ALA A 38 -4.95 0.86 -2.36
C ALA A 38 -6.17 0.76 -1.44
N LEU A 39 -6.18 -0.29 -0.64
CA LEU A 39 -7.22 -0.62 0.34
C LEU A 39 -6.56 -0.76 1.71
N TYR A 40 -6.98 0.06 2.67
CA TYR A 40 -6.58 -0.07 4.06
C TYR A 40 -7.61 -0.89 4.84
N MET A 41 -7.15 -1.93 5.52
CA MET A 41 -7.99 -2.85 6.29
C MET A 41 -7.61 -2.87 7.76
N GLU A 42 -8.60 -2.95 8.63
CA GLU A 42 -8.45 -3.22 10.07
C GLU A 42 -9.57 -4.11 10.57
N ASN A 43 -9.27 -4.98 11.54
CA ASN A 43 -10.24 -5.85 12.19
C ASN A 43 -11.10 -6.64 11.17
N GLY A 44 -10.48 -7.08 10.07
CA GLY A 44 -11.13 -7.83 9.00
C GLY A 44 -12.06 -7.00 8.10
N LYS A 45 -12.03 -5.66 8.17
CA LYS A 45 -12.89 -4.77 7.37
C LYS A 45 -12.05 -3.75 6.59
N VAL A 46 -12.51 -3.37 5.41
CA VAL A 46 -11.95 -2.23 4.66
C VAL A 46 -12.40 -0.94 5.35
N VAL A 47 -11.43 -0.15 5.81
CA VAL A 47 -11.65 1.11 6.53
C VAL A 47 -11.47 2.32 5.60
N LYS A 48 -10.58 2.21 4.60
CA LYS A 48 -10.34 3.27 3.62
C LYS A 48 -9.95 2.68 2.26
N GLN A 49 -10.39 3.33 1.19
CA GLN A 49 -10.02 3.05 -0.20
C GLN A 49 -9.67 4.37 -0.89
N GLY A 50 -8.71 4.35 -1.80
CA GLY A 50 -8.30 5.51 -2.58
C GLY A 50 -7.08 5.23 -3.46
N ASP A 51 -6.53 6.27 -4.06
CA ASP A 51 -5.22 6.23 -4.70
C ASP A 51 -4.09 6.00 -3.67
N GLY A 52 -2.91 5.62 -4.16
CA GLY A 52 -1.75 5.29 -3.33
C GLY A 52 -1.39 6.41 -2.35
N SER A 53 -1.37 7.67 -2.81
CA SER A 53 -1.01 8.84 -2.00
C SER A 53 -2.06 9.14 -0.92
N SER A 54 -3.35 9.05 -1.25
CA SER A 54 -4.43 9.25 -0.28
C SER A 54 -4.37 8.24 0.87
N ILE A 55 -4.10 6.97 0.55
CA ILE A 55 -3.97 5.91 1.55
C ILE A 55 -2.69 6.06 2.37
N MET A 56 -1.57 6.44 1.74
CA MET A 56 -0.31 6.72 2.44
C MET A 56 -0.50 7.79 3.51
N ASN A 57 -1.05 8.95 3.14
CA ASN A 57 -1.32 10.06 4.06
C ASN A 57 -2.25 9.63 5.21
N PHE A 58 -3.26 8.80 4.91
CA PHE A 58 -4.16 8.26 5.93
C PHE A 58 -3.42 7.37 6.94
N ILE A 59 -2.52 6.50 6.46
CA ILE A 59 -1.75 5.59 7.32
C ILE A 59 -0.74 6.37 8.17
N GLU A 60 -0.03 7.34 7.61
CA GLU A 60 0.93 8.18 8.35
C GLU A 60 0.27 8.98 9.49
N ALA A 61 -0.88 9.59 9.21
CA ALA A 61 -1.67 10.29 10.22
C ALA A 61 -2.08 9.36 11.37
N ARG A 62 -2.40 8.11 11.05
CA ARG A 62 -2.81 7.09 12.01
C ARG A 62 -1.63 6.53 12.80
N GLN A 63 -0.48 6.27 12.19
CA GLN A 63 0.76 5.86 12.86
C GLN A 63 1.24 6.90 13.88
N SER A 64 1.16 8.18 13.53
CA SER A 64 1.50 9.30 14.42
C SER A 64 0.63 9.29 15.69
N SER A 65 -0.64 8.91 15.57
CA SER A 65 -1.55 8.76 16.72
C SER A 65 -1.20 7.56 17.62
N TYR A 66 -0.62 6.49 17.07
CA TYR A 66 -0.15 5.33 17.84
C TYR A 66 1.14 5.63 18.59
N ILE A 67 2.12 6.29 17.98
CA ILE A 67 3.39 6.66 18.64
C ILE A 67 3.12 7.59 19.83
N ASN A 68 2.22 8.56 19.68
CA ASN A 68 1.86 9.47 20.76
C ASN A 68 1.17 8.78 21.95
N ARG A 69 0.47 7.66 21.73
CA ARG A 69 -0.16 6.87 22.81
C ARG A 69 0.81 5.94 23.55
N ILE A 70 1.95 5.61 22.95
CA ILE A 70 2.98 4.75 23.58
C ILE A 70 3.92 5.60 24.46
N ASN A 71 4.08 6.88 24.13
CA ASN A 71 4.96 7.82 24.84
C ASN A 71 4.24 8.65 25.93
N SER A 72 3.00 8.31 26.28
CA SER A 72 2.20 8.95 27.34
C SER A 72 1.84 7.96 28.44
#